data_AF-A0A931XSE6-F1
#
_entry.id   AF-A0A931XSE6-F1
#
_cell.length_a   1.000
_cell.length_b   1.000
_cell.length_c   1.000
_cell.angle_alpha   90.00
_cell.angle_beta   90.00
_cell.angle_gamma   90.00
#
_symmetry.space_group_name_H-M   'P 1'
#
loop_
_entity.id
_entity.type
_entity.pdbx_description
1 polymer ?
#
loop_
_entity_poly.entity_id
_entity_poly.type
_entity_poly.pdbx_seq_one_letter_code
_entity_poly.pdbx_strand_id
1 'polypeptide(L)' 'VPLVVRLQGTNVDLGKKILSESGLAITPAETMAEAAKKIVKAVKEASGVRGKG' A
#
# COMPACT_ATOMS: atom_id res chain seq x y z
N VAL A 1 -1.16 -2.42 -10.66
CA VAL A 1 -0.93 -1.03 -10.20
C VAL A 1 -0.72 -1.09 -8.68
N PRO A 2 0.35 -0.52 -8.12
CA PRO A 2 0.62 -0.60 -6.67
C PRO A 2 -0.33 0.27 -5.85
N LEU A 3 -0.74 -0.21 -4.67
CA LEU A 3 -1.65 0.48 -3.76
C LEU A 3 -1.11 0.47 -2.32
N VAL A 4 -0.93 1.66 -1.75
CA VAL A 4 -0.48 1.88 -0.37
C VAL A 4 -1.57 2.63 0.39
N VAL A 5 -1.94 2.13 1.56
CA VAL A 5 -3.06 2.66 2.35
C VAL A 5 -2.61 3.02 3.76
N ARG A 6 -2.94 4.23 4.21
CA ARG A 6 -2.80 4.67 5.61
C ARG A 6 -4.19 4.92 6.19
N LEU A 7 -4.54 4.21 7.25
CA LEU A 7 -5.79 4.39 7.99
C LEU A 7 -5.53 5.13 9.31
N GLN A 8 -6.37 6.11 9.65
CA GLN A 8 -6.32 6.88 10.89
C GLN A 8 -7.75 7.14 11.40
N GLY A 9 -7.94 7.32 12.72
CA GLY A 9 -9.22 7.64 13.35
C GLY A 9 -9.78 6.54 14.25
N THR A 10 -11.04 6.68 14.69
CA THR A 10 -11.66 5.86 15.74
C THR A 10 -11.85 4.38 15.36
N ASN A 11 -12.05 4.07 14.08
CA ASN A 11 -12.35 2.72 13.60
C ASN A 11 -11.19 2.10 12.80
N VAL A 12 -9.95 2.47 13.11
CA VAL A 12 -8.77 1.98 12.38
C VAL A 12 -8.68 0.47 12.39
N ASP A 13 -8.96 -0.19 13.50
CA ASP A 13 -8.84 -1.65 13.61
C ASP A 13 -9.88 -2.37 12.74
N LEU A 14 -11.13 -1.89 12.75
CA LEU A 14 -12.17 -2.40 11.87
C LEU A 14 -11.83 -2.14 10.39
N GLY A 15 -11.32 -0.95 10.07
CA GLY A 15 -10.89 -0.62 8.71
C GLY A 15 -9.75 -1.52 8.25
N LYS A 16 -8.76 -1.80 9.11
CA LYS A 16 -7.65 -2.73 8.82
C LYS A 16 -8.18 -4.14 8.56
N LYS A 17 -9.15 -4.60 9.34
CA LYS A 17 -9.79 -5.91 9.17
C LYS A 17 -10.52 -6.02 7.82
N ILE A 18 -11.39 -5.07 7.49
CA ILE A 18 -12.12 -5.04 6.20
C ILE A 18 -11.13 -5.07 5.03
N LEU A 19 -10.09 -4.25 5.13
CA LEU A 19 -9.05 -4.19 4.10
C LEU A 19 -8.29 -5.52 3.96
N SER A 20 -7.98 -6.21 5.05
CA SER A 20 -7.34 -7.53 5.01
C SER A 20 -8.23 -8.63 4.41
N GLU A 21 -9.55 -8.52 4.58
CA GLU A 21 -10.54 -9.48 4.07
C GLU A 21 -10.97 -9.17 2.63
N SER A 22 -10.64 -8.00 2.10
CA SER A 22 -11.09 -7.53 0.77
C SER A 22 -10.47 -8.25 -0.43
N GLY A 23 -9.42 -9.05 -0.22
CA GLY A 23 -8.64 -9.65 -1.31
C GLY A 23 -7.84 -8.64 -2.14
N LEU A 24 -7.81 -7.37 -1.76
CA LEU A 24 -7.00 -6.35 -2.42
C LEU A 24 -5.52 -6.53 -2.05
N ALA A 25 -4.64 -6.45 -3.05
CA ALA A 25 -3.19 -6.39 -2.84
C ALA A 25 -2.79 -4.99 -2.34
N ILE A 26 -3.00 -4.74 -1.05
CA ILE A 26 -2.71 -3.47 -0.38
C ILE A 26 -1.45 -3.57 0.49
N THR A 27 -0.69 -2.48 0.53
CA THR A 27 0.40 -2.32 1.51
C THR A 27 -0.01 -1.30 2.57
N PRO A 28 -0.16 -1.69 3.85
CA PRO A 28 -0.49 -0.74 4.91
C PRO A 28 0.69 0.18 5.22
N ALA A 29 0.43 1.40 5.65
CA ALA A 29 1.42 2.35 6.15
C ALA A 29 0.89 3.07 7.40
N GLU A 30 1.76 3.31 8.38
CA GLU A 30 1.39 3.95 9.65
C GLU A 30 1.59 5.47 9.60
N THR A 31 2.59 5.93 8.83
CA THR A 31 2.88 7.37 8.65
C THR A 31 2.85 7.81 7.19
N MET A 32 2.70 9.11 6.95
CA MET A 32 2.74 9.65 5.58
C MET A 32 4.12 9.46 4.92
N ALA A 33 5.19 9.65 5.69
CA ALA A 33 6.55 9.45 5.21
C ALA A 33 6.82 8.00 4.81
N GLU A 34 6.29 7.04 5.57
CA GLU A 34 6.34 5.62 5.25
C GLU A 34 5.51 5.30 3.99
N ALA A 35 4.29 5.83 3.88
CA ALA A 35 3.45 5.65 2.70
C ALA A 35 4.15 6.13 1.43
N ALA A 36 4.77 7.32 1.48
CA ALA A 36 5.55 7.88 0.39
C ALA A 36 6.74 6.99 -0.01
N LYS A 37 7.52 6.50 0.96
CA LYS A 37 8.63 5.57 0.69
C LYS A 37 8.15 4.26 0.05
N LYS A 38 7.07 3.69 0.57
CA LYS A 38 6.49 2.43 0.10
C LYS A 38 5.97 2.54 -1.33
N ILE A 39 5.22 3.59 -1.66
CA ILE A 39 4.65 3.73 -3.01
C ILE A 39 5.73 3.97 -4.05
N VAL A 40 6.75 4.79 -3.76
CA VAL A 40 7.88 5.02 -4.68
C VAL A 40 8.63 3.72 -4.95
N LYS A 41 8.88 2.90 -3.91
CA LYS A 41 9.49 1.58 -4.07
C LYS A 41 8.62 0.66 -4.94
N ALA A 42 7.34 0.54 -4.62
CA ALA A 42 6.42 -0.34 -5.33
C ALA A 42 6.22 0.07 -6.80
N VAL A 43 6.20 1.37 -7.10
CA VAL A 43 6.16 1.88 -8.48
C VAL A 43 7.44 1.51 -9.22
N LYS A 44 8.63 1.73 -8.61
CA LYS A 44 9.92 1.35 -9.22
C LYS A 44 9.96 -0.15 -9.55
N GLU A 45 9.56 -1.00 -8.61
CA GLU A 45 9.49 -2.46 -8.80
C GLU A 45 8.51 -2.84 -9.91
N ALA A 46 7.30 -2.25 -9.92
CA ALA A 46 6.31 -2.49 -10.96
C ALA A 46 6.74 -2.00 -12.36
N SER A 47 7.51 -0.91 -12.44
CA SER A 47 8.06 -0.39 -13.69
C SER A 47 9.30 -1.14 -14.16
N GLY A 48 10.06 -1.77 -13.25
CA GLY A 48 11.28 -2.53 -13.55
C GLY A 48 11.05 -3.84 -14.30
N VAL A 49 9.81 -4.30 -14.42
CA VAL A 49 9.42 -5.50 -15.19
C VAL A 49 9.18 -5.18 -16.67
N ARG A 50 9.14 -3.90 -17.07
CA ARG A 50 8.85 -3.50 -18.47
C ARG A 50 10.08 -3.12 -19.31
N GLY A 51 11.29 -3.39 -18.80
CA GLY A 51 12.57 -3.01 -19.45
C GLY A 51 13.64 -4.10 -19.46
N LYS A 52 13.27 -5.37 -19.26
CA LYS A 52 14.17 -6.51 -19.44
C LYS A 52 13.52 -7.50 -20.41
N GLY A 53 13.88 -7.42 -21.69
CA GLY A 53 13.42 -8.30 -22.78
C GLY A 53 12.78 -7.52 -23.91
#